data_AF-A0A4Q6BMA0-F1
#
_entry.id   AF-A0A4Q6BMA0-F1
#
_cell.length_a   1.000
_cell.length_b   1.000
_cell.length_c   1.000
_cell.angle_alpha   90.00
_cell.angle_beta   90.00
_cell.angle_gamma   90.00
#
_symmetry.space_group_name_H-M   'P 1'
#
loop_
_entity.id
_entity.type
_entity.pdbx_description
1 polymer ?
#
loop_
_entity_poly.entity_id
_entity_poly.type
_entity_poly.pdbx_seq_one_letter_code
_entity_poly.pdbx_strand_id
1 'polypeptide(L)'
;MIEKLISEVSQAAKEPTDFSPDLFSELSKSAASAHVAKSAFLANMSHEMRTPLTVILGFADILKRPALSDELRNDYLGRIERSGQQLLNLIEDLLDLSKIEAGLLTLKKEKTNIREVVTELNSKYAPVAASKRLVLETTIESSVPETFDSNTWRFKQVLDNLLSNAIKFTESGTVQMNVRRDRDLLLIEVHDTGIGMSEEMQDSLF
;
A
#
# COMPACT_ATOMS: atom_id res chain seq x y z
N MET A 1 -2.77 -21.24 -1.27
CA MET A 1 -2.39 -21.69 -2.63
C MET A 1 -1.02 -22.39 -2.66
N ILE A 2 0.00 -21.85 -1.98
CA ILE A 2 1.36 -22.43 -1.89
C ILE A 2 1.39 -23.78 -1.16
N GLU A 3 0.70 -23.95 -0.03
CA GLU A 3 0.63 -25.25 0.66
C GLU A 3 -0.08 -26.32 -0.17
N LYS A 4 -1.06 -25.90 -0.99
CA LYS A 4 -1.72 -26.77 -1.96
C LYS A 4 -0.76 -27.18 -3.07
N LEU A 5 0.06 -26.25 -3.58
CA LEU A 5 1.11 -26.54 -4.57
C LEU A 5 2.22 -27.45 -4.00
N ILE A 6 2.67 -27.21 -2.76
CA ILE A 6 3.68 -28.04 -2.08
C ILE A 6 3.13 -29.43 -1.77
N SER A 7 1.85 -29.51 -1.37
CA SER A 7 1.12 -30.77 -1.17
C SER A 7 0.94 -31.52 -2.49
N GLU A 8 0.57 -30.84 -3.58
CA GLU A 8 0.40 -31.41 -4.91
C GLU A 8 1.74 -31.89 -5.48
N VAL A 9 2.84 -31.14 -5.31
CA VAL A 9 4.20 -31.55 -5.68
C VAL A 9 4.69 -32.73 -4.83
N SER A 10 4.39 -32.74 -3.53
CA SER A 10 4.73 -33.86 -2.63
C SER A 10 3.88 -35.12 -2.86
N GLN A 11 2.63 -34.97 -3.28
CA GLN A 11 1.76 -36.08 -3.70
C GLN A 11 2.16 -36.62 -5.07
N ALA A 12 2.47 -35.75 -6.03
CA ALA A 12 2.97 -36.12 -7.35
C ALA A 12 4.34 -36.83 -7.29
N ALA A 13 5.16 -36.54 -6.27
CA ALA A 13 6.41 -37.27 -6.02
C ALA A 13 6.19 -38.71 -5.51
N LYS A 14 4.98 -39.09 -5.07
CA LYS A 14 4.66 -40.43 -4.53
C LYS A 14 3.94 -41.35 -5.51
N GLU A 15 3.35 -40.83 -6.58
CA GLU A 15 2.73 -41.64 -7.65
C GLU A 15 3.47 -41.41 -8.97
N PRO A 16 4.11 -42.43 -9.58
CA PRO A 16 4.79 -42.26 -10.84
C PRO A 16 3.77 -42.22 -11.98
N THR A 17 3.17 -41.05 -12.22
CA THR A 17 2.38 -40.76 -13.41
C THR A 17 3.09 -39.70 -14.25
N ASP A 18 3.74 -40.15 -15.32
CA ASP A 18 3.98 -39.50 -16.63
C ASP A 18 4.30 -37.98 -16.72
N PHE A 19 4.87 -37.36 -15.68
CA PHE A 19 5.41 -36.01 -15.80
C PHE A 19 6.73 -36.04 -16.59
N SER A 20 6.79 -35.30 -17.71
CA SER A 20 8.05 -35.13 -18.43
C SER A 20 9.08 -34.51 -17.47
N PRO A 21 10.37 -34.91 -17.54
CA PRO A 21 11.43 -34.36 -16.69
C PRO A 21 11.48 -32.82 -16.73
N ASP A 22 11.09 -32.23 -17.86
CA ASP A 22 11.01 -30.79 -18.06
C ASP A 22 9.91 -30.14 -17.20
N LEU A 23 8.72 -30.75 -17.14
CA LEU A 23 7.59 -30.22 -16.34
C LEU A 23 7.88 -30.28 -14.83
N PHE A 24 8.54 -31.33 -14.36
CA PHE A 24 8.98 -31.43 -12.96
C PHE A 24 10.09 -30.39 -12.62
N SER A 25 11.02 -30.17 -13.54
CA SER A 25 12.06 -29.14 -13.40
C SER A 25 11.46 -27.74 -13.35
N GLU A 26 10.47 -27.47 -14.20
CA GLU A 26 9.79 -26.18 -14.28
C GLU A 26 8.96 -25.87 -13.03
N LEU A 27 8.19 -26.85 -12.53
CA LEU A 27 7.46 -26.74 -11.26
C LEU A 27 8.41 -26.52 -10.06
N SER A 28 9.52 -27.25 -10.02
CA SER A 28 10.52 -27.10 -8.95
C SER A 28 11.19 -25.73 -8.97
N LYS A 29 11.53 -25.20 -10.16
CA LYS A 29 12.07 -23.85 -10.32
C LYS A 29 11.06 -22.78 -9.91
N SER A 30 9.79 -22.93 -10.29
CA SER A 30 8.71 -22.02 -9.90
C SER A 30 8.45 -22.04 -8.38
N ALA A 31 8.52 -23.20 -7.74
CA ALA A 31 8.37 -23.31 -6.30
C ALA A 31 9.56 -22.70 -5.55
N ALA A 32 10.78 -22.91 -6.05
CA ALA A 32 11.99 -22.32 -5.49
C ALA A 32 12.00 -20.79 -5.62
N SER A 33 11.61 -20.25 -6.79
CA SER A 33 11.51 -18.80 -7.00
C SER A 33 10.46 -18.16 -6.08
N ALA A 34 9.30 -18.78 -5.92
CA ALA A 34 8.26 -18.32 -5.00
C ALA A 34 8.74 -18.33 -3.54
N HIS A 35 9.49 -19.36 -3.11
CA HIS A 35 10.05 -19.43 -1.77
C HIS A 35 11.09 -18.33 -1.53
N VAL A 36 11.98 -18.10 -2.48
CA VAL A 36 12.99 -17.03 -2.40
C VAL A 36 12.32 -15.65 -2.34
N ALA A 37 11.31 -15.40 -3.17
CA ALA A 37 10.54 -14.16 -3.16
C ALA A 37 9.85 -13.93 -1.80
N LYS A 38 9.25 -14.98 -1.22
CA LYS A 38 8.62 -14.91 0.11
C LYS A 38 9.62 -14.61 1.22
N SER A 39 10.79 -15.26 1.21
CA SER A 39 11.85 -14.98 2.19
C SER A 39 12.40 -13.56 2.06
N ALA A 40 12.62 -13.08 0.83
CA ALA A 40 13.05 -11.71 0.57
C ALA A 40 12.01 -10.68 1.04
N PHE A 41 10.73 -10.92 0.75
CA PHE A 41 9.64 -10.08 1.22
C PHE A 41 9.59 -9.97 2.75
N LEU A 42 9.67 -11.10 3.47
CA LEU A 42 9.67 -11.10 4.94
C LEU A 42 10.90 -10.41 5.53
N ALA A 43 12.07 -10.57 4.90
CA ALA A 43 13.29 -9.87 5.31
C ALA A 43 13.15 -8.36 5.12
N ASN A 44 12.59 -7.91 3.99
CA ASN A 44 12.32 -6.50 3.71
C ASN A 44 11.32 -5.93 4.71
N MET A 45 10.19 -6.61 4.96
CA MET A 45 9.21 -6.18 5.96
C MET A 45 9.84 -6.07 7.36
N SER A 46 10.69 -7.02 7.74
CA SER A 46 11.39 -6.96 9.03
C SER A 46 12.30 -5.73 9.13
N HIS A 47 12.99 -5.37 8.05
CA HIS A 47 13.81 -4.17 7.98
C HIS A 47 12.97 -2.89 8.04
N GLU A 48 11.91 -2.82 7.23
CA GLU A 48 10.97 -1.71 7.19
C GLU A 48 10.24 -1.49 8.51
N MET A 49 9.96 -2.55 9.27
CA MET A 49 9.38 -2.45 10.62
C MET A 49 10.41 -2.01 11.67
N ARG A 50 11.69 -2.40 11.53
CA ARG A 50 12.75 -2.04 12.48
C ARG A 50 12.99 -0.53 12.50
N THR A 51 13.02 0.12 11.35
CA THR A 51 13.27 1.56 11.22
C THR A 51 12.32 2.43 12.06
N PRO A 52 10.98 2.38 11.91
CA PRO A 52 10.06 3.16 12.71
C PRO A 52 10.12 2.78 14.20
N LEU A 53 10.35 1.49 14.52
CA LEU A 53 10.54 1.07 15.91
C LEU A 53 11.78 1.71 16.55
N THR A 54 12.91 1.77 15.83
CA THR A 54 14.13 2.44 16.30
C THR A 54 13.89 3.93 16.53
N VAL A 55 13.12 4.59 15.66
CA VAL A 55 12.73 5.99 15.84
C VAL A 55 11.89 6.18 17.11
N ILE A 56 10.88 5.33 17.32
CA ILE A 56 10.02 5.37 18.52
C ILE A 56 10.87 5.22 19.79
N LEU A 57 11.72 4.19 19.85
CA LEU A 57 12.55 3.92 21.02
C LEU A 57 13.58 5.03 21.26
N GLY A 58 14.19 5.57 20.20
CA GLY A 58 15.16 6.65 20.28
C GLY A 58 14.56 7.94 20.84
N PHE A 59 13.43 8.38 20.30
CA PHE A 59 12.74 9.59 20.82
C PHE A 59 12.16 9.36 22.21
N ALA A 60 11.65 8.15 22.51
CA ALA A 60 11.21 7.81 23.85
C ALA A 60 12.37 7.88 24.87
N ASP A 61 13.60 7.52 24.49
CA ASP A 61 14.77 7.66 25.35
C ASP A 61 15.19 9.12 25.54
N ILE A 62 15.16 9.93 24.47
CA ILE A 62 15.44 11.37 24.55
C ILE A 62 14.44 12.06 25.48
N LEU A 63 13.15 11.71 25.39
CA LEU A 63 12.08 12.28 26.24
C LEU A 63 12.24 12.00 27.73
N LYS A 64 13.03 11.01 28.13
CA LYS A 64 13.35 10.74 29.55
C LYS A 64 14.37 11.72 30.13
N ARG A 65 15.07 12.50 29.30
CA ARG A 65 16.10 13.43 29.74
C ARG A 65 15.47 14.68 30.38
N PRO A 66 16.02 15.19 31.49
CA PRO A 66 15.52 16.41 32.12
C PRO A 66 15.78 17.65 31.25
N ALA A 67 15.04 18.73 31.52
CA ALA A 67 15.21 20.06 30.90
C ALA A 67 14.94 20.18 29.38
N LEU A 68 14.04 19.36 28.82
CA LEU A 68 13.47 19.60 27.48
C LEU A 68 12.44 20.72 27.52
N SER A 69 12.51 21.64 26.55
CA SER A 69 11.44 22.60 26.31
C SER A 69 10.16 21.89 25.86
N ASP A 70 9.00 22.51 26.12
CA ASP A 70 7.71 21.96 25.70
C ASP A 70 7.60 21.84 24.18
N GLU A 71 8.23 22.74 23.43
CA GLU A 71 8.28 22.70 21.97
C GLU A 71 9.01 21.45 21.45
N LEU A 72 10.21 21.16 21.97
CA LEU A 72 10.98 19.97 21.59
C LEU A 72 10.27 18.69 22.03
N ARG A 73 9.65 18.70 23.21
CA ARG A 73 8.85 17.57 23.70
C ARG A 73 7.71 17.24 22.75
N ASN A 74 6.97 18.26 22.31
CA ASN A 74 5.85 18.09 21.39
C ASN A 74 6.32 17.61 20.00
N ASP A 75 7.45 18.12 19.48
CA ASP A 75 8.02 17.60 18.22
C ASP A 75 8.36 16.10 18.34
N TYR A 76 9.04 15.69 19.42
CA TYR A 76 9.45 14.30 19.61
C TYR A 76 8.25 13.36 19.81
N LEU A 77 7.22 13.79 20.55
CA LEU A 77 5.96 13.05 20.66
C LEU A 77 5.29 12.90 19.29
N GLY A 78 5.24 13.96 18.49
CA GLY A 78 4.72 13.90 17.13
C GLY A 78 5.53 12.97 16.22
N ARG A 79 6.85 12.86 16.39
CA ARG A 79 7.68 11.89 15.67
C ARG A 79 7.36 10.45 16.06
N ILE A 80 7.19 10.18 17.36
CA ILE A 80 6.78 8.87 17.88
C ILE A 80 5.42 8.48 17.30
N GLU A 81 4.45 9.38 17.33
CA GLU A 81 3.10 9.14 16.79
C GLU A 81 3.14 8.80 15.29
N ARG A 82 3.85 9.61 14.49
CA ARG A 82 4.03 9.35 13.05
C ARG A 82 4.68 7.99 12.78
N SER A 83 5.74 7.64 13.51
CA SER A 83 6.39 6.34 13.34
C SER A 83 5.53 5.17 13.84
N GLY A 84 4.71 5.36 14.87
CA GLY A 84 3.74 4.38 15.33
C GLY A 84 2.69 4.09 14.27
N GLN A 85 2.16 5.14 13.64
CA GLN A 85 1.19 4.99 12.54
C GLN A 85 1.82 4.30 11.33
N GLN A 86 3.06 4.63 10.97
CA GLN A 86 3.79 3.94 9.90
C GLN A 86 3.94 2.45 10.18
N LEU A 87 4.31 2.08 11.41
CA LEU A 87 4.44 0.68 11.80
C LEU A 87 3.10 -0.06 11.76
N LEU A 88 2.01 0.59 12.19
CA LEU A 88 0.67 0.00 12.14
C LEU A 88 0.26 -0.30 10.69
N ASN A 89 0.49 0.64 9.76
CA ASN A 89 0.19 0.45 8.35
C ASN A 89 0.98 -0.73 7.75
N LEU A 90 2.27 -0.85 8.06
CA LEU A 90 3.09 -1.99 7.61
C LEU A 90 2.55 -3.34 8.10
N ILE A 91 2.03 -3.38 9.33
CA ILE A 91 1.41 -4.59 9.90
C ILE A 91 0.10 -4.91 9.17
N GLU A 92 -0.73 -3.89 8.92
CA GLU A 92 -1.98 -4.05 8.18
C GLU A 92 -1.73 -4.58 6.77
N ASP A 93 -0.75 -4.02 6.05
CA ASP A 93 -0.36 -4.46 4.70
C ASP A 93 0.11 -5.92 4.70
N LEU A 94 0.92 -6.34 5.69
CA LEU A 94 1.37 -7.72 5.85
C LEU A 94 0.21 -8.69 6.11
N LEU A 95 -0.73 -8.30 6.97
CA LEU A 95 -1.93 -9.09 7.28
C LEU A 95 -2.83 -9.23 6.05
N ASP A 96 -2.95 -8.17 5.26
CA ASP A 96 -3.76 -8.16 4.06
C ASP A 96 -3.16 -9.04 2.97
N LEU A 97 -1.84 -8.96 2.75
CA LEU A 97 -1.15 -9.89 1.85
C LEU A 97 -1.35 -11.34 2.29
N SER A 98 -1.21 -11.63 3.59
CA SER A 98 -1.41 -12.98 4.14
C SER A 98 -2.83 -13.50 3.88
N LYS A 99 -3.85 -12.64 4.01
CA LYS A 99 -5.24 -12.99 3.68
C LYS A 99 -5.43 -13.23 2.18
N ILE A 100 -4.78 -12.44 1.32
CA ILE A 100 -4.82 -12.61 -0.14
C ILE A 100 -4.19 -13.95 -0.54
N GLU A 101 -2.99 -14.27 -0.06
CA GLU A 101 -2.30 -15.55 -0.35
C GLU A 101 -3.09 -16.79 0.10
N ALA A 102 -3.79 -16.66 1.23
CA ALA A 102 -4.64 -17.71 1.78
C ALA A 102 -6.01 -17.79 1.08
N GLY A 103 -6.35 -16.85 0.18
CA GLY A 103 -7.68 -16.75 -0.43
C GLY A 103 -8.79 -16.41 0.57
N LEU A 104 -8.42 -15.86 1.73
CA LEU A 104 -9.33 -15.52 2.83
C LEU A 104 -9.81 -14.06 2.77
N LEU A 105 -9.28 -13.26 1.85
CA LEU A 105 -9.75 -11.90 1.66
C LEU A 105 -11.17 -11.90 1.11
N THR A 106 -12.13 -11.51 1.93
CA THR A 106 -13.53 -11.33 1.52
C THR A 106 -13.82 -9.86 1.25
N LEU A 107 -14.19 -9.55 0.01
CA LEU A 107 -14.61 -8.20 -0.36
C LEU A 107 -16.11 -8.06 -0.12
N LYS A 108 -16.48 -7.32 0.92
CA LYS A 108 -17.87 -6.95 1.16
C LYS A 108 -18.24 -5.80 0.23
N LYS A 109 -19.11 -6.05 -0.75
CA LYS A 109 -19.68 -5.01 -1.60
C LYS A 109 -20.79 -4.27 -0.86
N GLU A 110 -20.76 -2.96 -0.93
CA GLU A 110 -21.73 -2.04 -0.37
C GLU A 110 -21.85 -0.81 -1.29
N LYS A 111 -22.90 -0.02 -1.11
CA LYS A 111 -23.06 1.24 -1.84
C LYS A 111 -22.07 2.25 -1.30
N THR A 112 -21.16 2.70 -2.15
CA THR A 112 -20.16 3.71 -1.83
C THR A 112 -20.53 5.02 -2.51
N ASN A 113 -20.59 6.12 -1.76
CA ASN A 113 -20.76 7.47 -2.32
C ASN A 113 -19.39 8.04 -2.70
N ILE A 114 -19.14 8.23 -4.00
CA ILE A 114 -17.83 8.70 -4.48
C ILE A 114 -17.52 10.13 -4.04
N ARG A 115 -18.54 10.97 -3.86
CA ARG A 115 -18.36 12.38 -3.47
C ARG A 115 -17.96 12.49 -2.00
N GLU A 116 -18.53 11.64 -1.15
CA GLU A 116 -18.12 11.53 0.26
C GLU A 116 -16.68 11.03 0.37
N VAL A 117 -16.31 9.98 -0.37
CA VAL A 117 -14.94 9.46 -0.40
C VAL A 117 -13.95 10.55 -0.81
N VAL A 118 -14.23 11.25 -1.92
CA VAL A 118 -13.37 12.34 -2.40
C VAL A 118 -13.29 13.49 -1.38
N THR A 119 -14.39 13.84 -0.72
CA THR A 119 -14.41 14.89 0.31
C THR A 119 -13.52 14.53 1.49
N GLU A 120 -13.57 13.28 1.95
CA GLU A 120 -12.72 12.77 3.03
C GLU A 120 -11.24 12.78 2.65
N LEU A 121 -10.91 12.31 1.44
CA LEU A 121 -9.53 12.34 0.92
C LEU A 121 -9.01 13.77 0.82
N ASN A 122 -9.80 14.70 0.27
CA ASN A 122 -9.43 16.12 0.22
C ASN A 122 -9.21 16.69 1.62
N SER A 123 -10.07 16.37 2.59
CA SER A 123 -9.93 16.84 3.97
C SER A 123 -8.64 16.33 4.63
N LYS A 124 -8.23 15.10 4.30
CA LYS A 124 -7.00 14.47 4.80
C LYS A 124 -5.73 15.05 4.13
N TYR A 125 -5.74 15.21 2.81
CA TYR A 125 -4.53 15.52 2.04
C TYR A 125 -4.33 17.00 1.72
N ALA A 126 -5.38 17.83 1.69
CA ALA A 126 -5.22 19.26 1.43
C ALA A 126 -4.27 19.97 2.43
N PRO A 127 -4.33 19.71 3.76
CA PRO A 127 -3.37 20.30 4.69
C PRO A 127 -1.93 19.83 4.45
N VAL A 128 -1.75 18.56 4.08
CA VAL A 128 -0.43 17.96 3.81
C VAL A 128 0.17 18.57 2.53
N ALA A 129 -0.61 18.65 1.46
CA ALA A 129 -0.22 19.29 0.20
C ALA A 129 0.12 20.77 0.42
N ALA A 130 -0.72 21.51 1.16
CA ALA A 130 -0.48 22.91 1.50
C ALA A 130 0.82 23.11 2.30
N SER A 131 1.13 22.21 3.25
CA SER A 131 2.38 22.26 4.02
C SER A 131 3.63 22.12 3.14
N LYS A 132 3.50 21.38 2.03
CA LYS A 132 4.53 21.25 0.97
C LYS A 132 4.42 22.29 -0.14
N ARG A 133 3.46 23.23 -0.08
CA ARG A 133 3.15 24.21 -1.15
C ARG A 133 2.79 23.56 -2.49
N LEU A 134 2.15 22.40 -2.44
CA LEU A 134 1.60 21.72 -3.61
C LEU A 134 0.16 22.18 -3.86
N VAL A 135 -0.21 22.23 -5.13
CA VAL A 135 -1.61 22.37 -5.54
C VAL A 135 -2.24 20.99 -5.56
N LEU A 136 -3.31 20.79 -4.78
CA LEU A 136 -4.14 19.59 -4.84
C LEU A 136 -5.48 19.94 -5.50
N GLU A 137 -5.71 19.37 -6.69
CA GLU A 137 -6.93 19.57 -7.46
C GLU A 137 -7.69 18.26 -7.57
N THR A 138 -9.01 18.33 -7.40
CA THR A 138 -9.86 17.16 -7.55
C THR A 138 -11.08 17.50 -8.38
N THR A 139 -11.29 16.72 -9.44
CA THR A 139 -12.41 16.91 -10.37
C THR A 139 -13.25 15.63 -10.43
N ILE A 140 -14.57 15.78 -10.29
CA ILE A 140 -15.53 14.70 -10.53
C ILE A 140 -16.42 15.14 -11.69
N GLU A 141 -16.41 14.38 -12.79
CA GLU A 141 -17.28 14.66 -13.92
C GLU A 141 -18.76 14.50 -13.56
N SER A 142 -19.63 15.28 -14.20
CA SER A 142 -21.09 15.19 -14.02
C SER A 142 -21.67 13.84 -14.44
N SER A 143 -20.96 13.10 -15.31
CA SER A 143 -21.31 11.75 -15.78
C SER A 143 -21.20 10.68 -14.70
N VAL A 144 -20.48 10.96 -13.61
CA VAL A 144 -20.20 10.02 -12.52
C VAL A 144 -21.44 9.84 -11.65
N PRO A 145 -21.92 8.59 -11.45
CA PRO A 145 -23.05 8.35 -10.56
C PRO A 145 -22.72 8.73 -9.11
N GLU A 146 -23.74 9.03 -8.32
CA GLU A 146 -23.54 9.35 -6.91
C GLU A 146 -23.00 8.18 -6.11
N THR A 147 -23.54 6.99 -6.38
CA THR A 147 -23.12 5.76 -5.72
C THR A 147 -22.77 4.67 -6.71
N PHE A 148 -21.87 3.79 -6.29
CA PHE A 148 -21.48 2.58 -7.02
C PHE A 148 -21.25 1.43 -6.01
N ASP A 149 -21.30 0.18 -6.47
CA ASP A 149 -21.06 -0.97 -5.61
C ASP A 149 -19.56 -1.23 -5.47
N SER A 150 -19.04 -1.11 -4.26
CA SER A 150 -17.61 -1.29 -3.96
C SER A 150 -17.41 -1.81 -2.54
N ASN A 151 -16.17 -2.16 -2.17
CA ASN A 151 -15.82 -2.23 -0.76
C ASN A 151 -15.26 -0.86 -0.37
N THR A 152 -16.04 -0.03 0.33
CA THR A 152 -15.68 1.39 0.57
C THR A 152 -14.30 1.53 1.21
N TRP A 153 -13.99 0.68 2.19
CA TRP A 153 -12.73 0.75 2.90
C TRP A 153 -11.53 0.40 2.02
N ARG A 154 -11.59 -0.72 1.27
CA ARG A 154 -10.53 -1.09 0.31
C ARG A 154 -10.39 -0.08 -0.82
N PHE A 155 -11.51 0.44 -1.30
CA PHE A 155 -11.52 1.47 -2.32
C PHE A 155 -10.79 2.73 -1.85
N LYS A 156 -11.09 3.20 -0.63
CA LYS A 156 -10.36 4.31 0.02
C LYS A 156 -8.87 4.00 0.18
N GLN A 157 -8.52 2.79 0.59
CA GLN A 157 -7.12 2.37 0.75
C GLN A 157 -6.32 2.51 -0.55
N VAL A 158 -6.89 2.12 -1.69
CA VAL A 158 -6.24 2.32 -3.00
C VAL A 158 -5.99 3.80 -3.27
N LEU A 159 -7.00 4.66 -3.06
CA LEU A 159 -6.87 6.09 -3.31
C LEU A 159 -5.90 6.78 -2.33
N ASP A 160 -5.90 6.36 -1.07
CA ASP A 160 -4.94 6.79 -0.06
C ASP A 160 -3.50 6.48 -0.48
N ASN A 161 -3.26 5.27 -0.98
CA ASN A 161 -1.94 4.85 -1.45
C ASN A 161 -1.49 5.68 -2.67
N LEU A 162 -2.37 5.90 -3.64
CA LEU A 162 -2.05 6.70 -4.83
C LEU A 162 -1.79 8.17 -4.46
N LEU A 163 -2.68 8.81 -3.69
CA LEU A 163 -2.53 10.23 -3.31
C LEU A 163 -1.33 10.46 -2.39
N SER A 164 -1.09 9.56 -1.43
CA SER A 164 0.08 9.69 -0.54
C SER A 164 1.38 9.54 -1.31
N ASN A 165 1.46 8.63 -2.29
CA ASN A 165 2.62 8.50 -3.17
C ASN A 165 2.82 9.75 -4.03
N ALA A 166 1.77 10.23 -4.71
CA ALA A 166 1.83 11.46 -5.51
C ALA A 166 2.35 12.66 -4.71
N ILE A 167 1.81 12.88 -3.50
CA ILE A 167 2.24 13.97 -2.61
C ILE A 167 3.65 13.73 -2.04
N LYS A 168 4.03 12.47 -1.79
CA LYS A 168 5.36 12.12 -1.31
C LYS A 168 6.44 12.50 -2.32
N PHE A 169 6.23 12.16 -3.60
CA PHE A 169 7.22 12.29 -4.68
C PHE A 169 7.13 13.59 -5.48
N THR A 170 6.15 14.44 -5.19
CA THR A 170 6.09 15.82 -5.72
C THR A 170 6.67 16.80 -4.71
N GLU A 171 7.78 17.46 -5.05
CA GLU A 171 8.38 18.51 -4.22
C GLU A 171 7.74 19.88 -4.44
N SER A 172 7.38 20.18 -5.69
CA SER A 172 6.66 21.40 -6.09
C SER A 172 5.79 21.12 -7.31
N GLY A 173 4.71 21.87 -7.47
CA GLY A 173 3.76 21.71 -8.57
C GLY A 173 2.40 21.18 -8.11
N THR A 174 1.84 20.24 -8.85
CA THR A 174 0.42 19.86 -8.74
C THR A 174 0.23 18.36 -8.63
N VAL A 175 -0.71 17.96 -7.78
CA VAL A 175 -1.32 16.63 -7.73
C VAL A 175 -2.79 16.78 -8.10
N GLN A 176 -3.25 16.03 -9.10
CA GLN A 176 -4.61 16.08 -9.62
C GLN A 176 -5.28 14.72 -9.48
N MET A 177 -6.48 14.68 -8.90
CA MET A 177 -7.34 13.49 -8.91
C MET A 177 -8.56 13.73 -9.80
N ASN A 178 -8.67 12.96 -10.86
CA ASN A 178 -9.79 13.05 -11.80
C ASN A 178 -10.64 11.79 -11.70
N VAL A 179 -11.95 11.98 -11.54
CA VAL A 179 -12.94 10.91 -11.49
C VAL A 179 -13.89 11.08 -12.66
N ARG A 180 -13.91 10.11 -13.56
CA ARG A 180 -14.79 10.11 -14.73
C ARG A 180 -15.48 8.78 -14.94
N ARG A 181 -16.61 8.80 -15.62
CA ARG A 181 -17.29 7.59 -16.05
C ARG A 181 -16.82 7.20 -17.44
N ASP A 182 -16.36 5.97 -17.60
CA ASP A 182 -16.08 5.38 -18.91
C ASP A 182 -16.97 4.14 -19.12
N ARG A 183 -18.07 4.34 -19.84
CA ARG A 183 -19.13 3.33 -20.05
C ARG A 183 -19.68 2.80 -18.72
N ASP A 184 -19.35 1.56 -18.38
CA ASP A 184 -19.80 0.85 -17.18
C ASP A 184 -18.75 0.88 -16.05
N LEU A 185 -17.62 1.56 -16.29
CA LEU A 185 -16.53 1.68 -15.34
C LEU A 185 -16.44 3.10 -14.77
N LEU A 186 -15.98 3.17 -13.53
CA LEU A 186 -15.49 4.40 -12.93
C LEU A 186 -13.97 4.43 -13.13
N LEU A 187 -13.47 5.43 -13.87
CA LEU A 187 -12.05 5.66 -14.00
C LEU A 187 -11.62 6.74 -13.03
N ILE A 188 -10.55 6.45 -12.29
CA ILE A 188 -9.96 7.37 -11.33
C ILE A 188 -8.48 7.47 -11.65
N GLU A 189 -8.03 8.68 -11.89
CA GLU A 189 -6.67 8.99 -12.30
C GLU A 189 -6.06 9.91 -11.23
N VAL A 190 -4.91 9.55 -10.71
CA VAL A 190 -4.09 10.43 -9.87
C VAL A 190 -2.86 10.79 -10.70
N HIS A 191 -2.73 12.06 -11.04
CA HIS A 191 -1.63 12.61 -11.82
C HIS A 191 -0.79 13.53 -10.92
N ASP A 192 0.53 13.44 -11.01
CA ASP A 192 1.43 14.29 -10.28
C ASP A 192 2.54 14.85 -11.18
N THR A 193 3.08 16.01 -10.80
CA THR A 193 4.21 16.65 -11.51
C THR A 193 5.54 16.38 -10.81
N GLY A 194 5.65 15.24 -10.12
CA GLY A 194 6.84 14.87 -9.36
C GLY A 194 8.00 14.42 -10.23
N ILE A 195 8.95 13.72 -9.61
CA ILE A 195 10.20 13.27 -10.25
C ILE A 195 9.99 12.29 -11.43
N GLY A 196 8.78 11.74 -11.59
CA GLY A 196 8.50 10.68 -12.54
C GLY A 196 9.20 9.36 -12.17
N MET A 197 9.07 8.37 -13.05
CA MET A 197 9.69 7.05 -12.88
C MET A 197 10.38 6.64 -14.18
N SER A 198 11.61 6.12 -14.09
CA SER A 198 12.28 5.49 -15.22
C SER A 198 11.53 4.23 -15.65
N GLU A 199 11.74 3.77 -16.89
CA GLU A 199 11.14 2.52 -17.40
C GLU A 199 11.48 1.33 -16.50
N GLU A 200 12.73 1.23 -16.04
CA GLU A 200 13.19 0.20 -15.11
C GLU A 200 12.42 0.22 -13.77
N MET A 201 12.10 1.41 -13.25
CA MET A 201 11.28 1.54 -12.04
C MET A 201 9.83 1.14 -12.30
N GLN A 202 9.28 1.49 -13.46
CA GLN A 202 7.90 1.14 -13.84
C GLN A 202 7.71 -0.38 -13.92
N ASP A 203 8.71 -1.11 -14.46
CA ASP A 203 8.69 -2.58 -14.53
C ASP A 203 8.69 -3.26 -13.15
N SER A 204 9.06 -2.53 -12.10
CA SER A 204 9.13 -3.03 -10.71
C SER A 204 8.05 -2.47 -9.77
N LEU A 205 7.09 -1.69 -10.31
CA LEU A 205 6.17 -0.88 -9.50
C LEU A 205 5.09 -1.69 -8.76
N PHE A 206 4.72 -2.86 -9.28
CA PHE A 206 3.65 -3.73 -8.75
C PHE A 206 4.00 -5.21 -8.77
#